data_AF-A0A7X9FLJ9-F1
#
_entry.id   AF-A0A7X9FLJ9-F1
#
_cell.length_a   1.000
_cell.length_b   1.000
_cell.length_c   1.000
_cell.angle_alpha   90.00
_cell.angle_beta   90.00
_cell.angle_gamma   90.00
#
_symmetry.space_group_name_H-M   'P 1'
#
loop_
_entity.id
_entity.type
_entity.pdbx_description
1 polymer ?
#
loop_
_entity_poly.entity_id
_entity_poly.type
_entity_poly.pdbx_seq_one_letter_code
_entity_poly.pdbx_strand_id
1 'polypeptide(L)'
;PTRGGKSFLHKVQRLCPGIVNIVLAADPTPETVMYALNENHVFGFFNKTAPPAKLIRKIRAALEHHRRQSGLSLPYGKNVLTCE
;
A
#
# COMPACT_ATOMS: atom_id res chain seq x y z
N PRO A 1 13.63 2.64 18.36
CA PRO A 1 12.73 2.12 17.29
C PRO A 1 12.27 0.70 17.61
N THR A 2 11.20 0.55 18.40
CA THR A 2 11.09 -0.62 19.31
C THR A 2 10.21 -1.77 18.81
N ARG A 3 9.58 -1.67 17.64
CA ARG A 3 9.00 -2.81 16.89
C ARG A 3 9.15 -2.53 15.40
N GLY A 4 9.92 -3.34 14.68
CA GLY A 4 10.20 -3.14 13.25
C GLY A 4 8.93 -3.19 12.39
N GLY A 5 8.98 -2.62 11.18
CA GLY A 5 7.83 -2.50 10.27
C GLY A 5 7.08 -3.82 10.00
N LYS A 6 7.77 -4.96 10.05
CA LYS A 6 7.17 -6.30 9.91
C LYS A 6 6.19 -6.63 11.05
N SER A 7 6.58 -6.39 12.29
CA SER A 7 5.74 -6.65 13.47
C SER A 7 4.49 -5.75 13.45
N PHE A 8 4.64 -4.53 12.95
CA PHE A 8 3.52 -3.63 12.73
C PHE A 8 2.55 -4.16 11.68
N LEU A 9 3.03 -4.56 10.50
CA LEU A 9 2.18 -5.09 9.42
C LEU A 9 1.42 -6.34 9.86
N HIS A 10 2.08 -7.27 10.54
CA HIS A 10 1.43 -8.47 11.05
C HIS A 10 0.34 -8.14 12.11
N LYS A 11 0.56 -7.13 12.95
CA LYS A 11 -0.47 -6.65 13.89
C LYS A 11 -1.65 -6.00 13.16
N VAL A 12 -1.38 -5.19 12.13
CA VAL A 12 -2.43 -4.56 11.30
C VAL A 12 -3.27 -5.63 10.61
N GLN A 13 -2.66 -6.65 10.01
CA GLN A 13 -3.39 -7.74 9.36
C GLN A 13 -4.32 -8.48 10.32
N ARG A 14 -3.88 -8.71 11.57
CA ARG A 14 -4.72 -9.36 12.60
C ARG A 14 -5.90 -8.50 13.05
N LEU A 15 -5.70 -7.18 13.18
CA LEU A 15 -6.73 -6.28 13.70
C LEU A 15 -7.68 -5.76 12.61
N CYS A 16 -7.18 -5.61 11.39
CA CYS A 16 -7.86 -4.97 10.28
C CYS A 16 -7.49 -5.68 8.96
N PRO A 17 -7.99 -6.91 8.72
CA PRO A 17 -7.59 -7.72 7.57
C PRO A 17 -7.98 -7.13 6.21
N GLY A 18 -8.93 -6.19 6.17
CA GLY A 18 -9.34 -5.50 4.95
C GLY A 18 -8.46 -4.32 4.53
N ILE A 19 -7.43 -3.96 5.32
CA ILE A 19 -6.56 -2.82 4.99
C ILE A 19 -5.60 -3.19 3.85
N VAL A 20 -5.54 -2.32 2.83
CA VAL A 20 -4.58 -2.43 1.73
C VAL A 20 -3.31 -1.65 2.07
N ASN A 21 -2.18 -2.35 2.19
CA ASN A 21 -0.91 -1.76 2.62
C ASN A 21 0.00 -1.40 1.44
N ILE A 22 0.63 -0.22 1.50
CA ILE A 22 1.74 0.16 0.61
C ILE A 22 2.97 0.47 1.48
N VAL A 23 4.11 -0.12 1.17
CA VAL A 23 5.36 0.05 1.91
C VAL A 23 6.33 0.95 1.13
N LEU A 24 6.96 1.89 1.84
CA LEU A 24 8.02 2.77 1.34
C LEU A 24 9.32 2.49 2.09
N ALA A 25 10.39 2.08 1.40
CA ALA A 25 11.71 1.86 2.00
C ALA A 25 12.82 2.59 1.23
N ALA A 26 13.91 2.95 1.92
CA ALA A 26 15.01 3.71 1.30
C ALA A 26 15.81 2.87 0.29
N ASP A 27 16.14 1.62 0.63
CA ASP A 27 16.91 0.72 -0.23
C ASP A 27 16.35 -0.71 -0.15
N PRO A 28 15.24 -0.98 -0.83
CA PRO A 28 14.66 -2.31 -0.78
C PRO A 28 15.44 -3.31 -1.63
N THR A 29 15.96 -4.36 -1.01
CA THR A 29 16.46 -5.52 -1.76
C THR A 29 15.29 -6.31 -2.33
N PRO A 30 15.43 -6.95 -3.50
CA PRO A 30 14.38 -7.80 -4.08
C PRO A 30 13.81 -8.83 -3.10
N GLU A 31 14.65 -9.42 -2.26
CA GLU A 31 14.27 -10.42 -1.27
C GLU A 31 13.37 -9.82 -0.19
N THR A 32 13.68 -8.59 0.25
CA THR A 32 12.86 -7.86 1.24
C THR A 32 11.50 -7.50 0.66
N VAL A 33 11.45 -7.15 -0.63
CA VAL A 33 10.20 -6.88 -1.35
C VAL A 33 9.37 -8.16 -1.48
N MET A 34 9.97 -9.25 -1.96
CA MET A 34 9.29 -10.54 -2.13
C MET A 34 8.73 -11.05 -0.80
N TYR A 35 9.53 -10.97 0.27
CA TYR A 35 9.07 -11.35 1.60
C TYR A 35 7.88 -10.48 2.07
N ALA A 36 7.94 -9.16 1.87
CA ALA A 36 6.85 -8.26 2.26
C ALA A 36 5.55 -8.54 1.47
N LEU A 37 5.65 -8.85 0.18
CA LEU A 37 4.51 -9.18 -0.67
C LEU A 37 3.87 -10.50 -0.26
N ASN A 38 4.67 -11.54 -0.01
CA ASN A 38 4.17 -12.89 0.28
C ASN A 38 3.60 -13.01 1.70
N GLU A 39 4.23 -12.37 2.69
CA GLU A 39 3.90 -12.62 4.10
C GLU A 39 2.90 -11.62 4.70
N ASN A 40 2.83 -10.39 4.19
CA ASN A 40 2.15 -9.29 4.90
C ASN A 40 0.98 -8.65 4.13
N HIS A 41 0.47 -9.31 3.08
CA HIS A 41 -0.61 -8.77 2.24
C HIS A 41 -0.35 -7.32 1.80
N VAL A 42 0.88 -7.05 1.38
CA VAL A 42 1.29 -5.73 0.89
C VAL A 42 0.92 -5.63 -0.58
N PHE A 43 0.15 -4.61 -0.93
CA PHE A 43 -0.30 -4.37 -2.30
C PHE A 43 0.77 -3.74 -3.18
N GLY A 44 1.70 -2.99 -2.57
CA GLY A 44 2.77 -2.33 -3.29
C GLY A 44 3.96 -2.00 -2.42
N PHE A 45 5.14 -2.09 -3.03
CA PHE A 45 6.39 -1.70 -2.41
C PHE A 45 7.06 -0.63 -3.28
N PHE A 46 7.55 0.44 -2.66
CA PHE A 46 8.23 1.54 -3.34
C PHE A 46 9.54 1.88 -2.64
N ASN A 47 10.51 2.32 -3.44
CA ASN A 47 11.59 3.12 -2.90
C ASN A 47 11.00 4.47 -2.41
N LYS A 48 11.46 4.98 -1.27
CA LYS A 48 11.12 6.34 -0.78
C LYS A 48 11.46 7.43 -1.79
N THR A 49 12.47 7.22 -2.64
CA THR A 49 12.86 8.13 -3.72
C THR A 49 12.01 7.98 -4.98
N ALA A 50 10.98 7.11 -4.97
CA ALA A 50 10.11 6.93 -6.12
C ALA A 50 9.41 8.24 -6.50
N PRO A 51 9.25 8.53 -7.81
CA PRO A 51 8.54 9.72 -8.27
C PRO A 51 7.11 9.76 -7.71
N PRO A 52 6.62 10.93 -7.24
CA PRO A 52 5.28 11.07 -6.69
C PRO A 52 4.18 10.54 -7.61
N ALA A 53 4.31 10.77 -8.93
CA ALA A 53 3.37 10.28 -9.93
C ALA A 53 3.22 8.74 -9.92
N LYS A 54 4.31 8.00 -9.67
CA LYS A 54 4.30 6.54 -9.59
C LYS A 54 3.57 6.06 -8.33
N LEU A 55 3.78 6.75 -7.21
CA LEU A 55 3.09 6.47 -5.95
C LEU A 55 1.59 6.77 -6.06
N ILE A 56 1.21 7.92 -6.63
CA ILE A 56 -0.19 8.31 -6.86
C ILE A 56 -0.91 7.25 -7.69
N ARG A 57 -0.32 6.79 -8.79
CA ARG A 57 -0.90 5.72 -9.63
C ARG A 57 -1.16 4.45 -8.83
N LYS A 58 -0.23 4.05 -7.96
CA LYS A 58 -0.41 2.85 -7.13
C LYS A 58 -1.46 3.06 -6.03
N ILE A 59 -1.50 4.23 -5.40
CA ILE A 59 -2.56 4.55 -4.42
C ILE A 59 -3.94 4.45 -5.07
N ARG A 60 -4.11 4.96 -6.29
CA ARG A 60 -5.38 4.81 -7.03
C ARG A 60 -5.75 3.33 -7.23
N ALA A 61 -4.79 2.51 -7.68
CA ALA A 61 -5.01 1.07 -7.83
C ALA A 61 -5.31 0.35 -6.49
N ALA A 62 -4.68 0.78 -5.40
CA ALA A 62 -4.92 0.23 -4.06
C ALA A 62 -6.34 0.54 -3.55
N LEU A 63 -6.81 1.77 -3.80
CA LEU A 63 -8.18 2.17 -3.47
C LEU A 63 -9.21 1.37 -4.27
N GLU A 64 -8.98 1.15 -5.56
CA GLU A 64 -9.84 0.28 -6.37
C GLU A 64 -9.84 -1.16 -5.86
N HIS A 65 -8.67 -1.69 -5.50
CA HIS A 65 -8.54 -3.02 -4.94
C HIS A 65 -9.31 -3.18 -3.63
N HIS A 66 -9.13 -2.23 -2.69
CA HIS A 66 -9.89 -2.19 -1.44
C HIS A 66 -11.38 -2.24 -1.72
N ARG A 67 -11.90 -1.37 -2.60
CA ARG A 67 -13.34 -1.31 -2.91
C ARG A 67 -13.89 -2.63 -3.46
N ARG A 68 -13.15 -3.31 -4.34
CA ARG A 68 -13.55 -4.64 -4.85
C ARG A 68 -13.63 -5.67 -3.73
N GLN A 69 -12.72 -5.61 -2.77
CA GLN A 69 -12.70 -6.52 -1.62
C GLN A 69 -13.76 -6.20 -0.57
N SER A 70 -14.11 -4.93 -0.38
CA SER A 70 -15.07 -4.52 0.65
C SER A 70 -16.55 -4.55 0.21
N GLY A 71 -16.83 -4.76 -1.08
CA GLY A 71 -18.20 -4.68 -1.62
C GLY A 71 -18.84 -3.29 -1.52
N LEU A 72 -18.06 -2.24 -1.22
CA LEU A 72 -18.53 -0.86 -1.11
C LEU A 72 -18.69 -0.20 -2.50
N SER A 73 -19.83 0.44 -2.75
CA SER A 73 -20.06 1.26 -3.94
C SER A 73 -19.21 2.53 -3.91
N LEU A 74 -18.83 3.03 -5.10
CA LEU A 74 -17.89 4.14 -5.31
C LEU A 74 -18.50 5.52 -4.97
N PRO A 75 -17.97 6.31 -4.01
CA PRO A 75 -18.32 7.73 -3.90
C PRO A 75 -17.18 8.66 -4.33
N TYR A 76 -16.03 8.15 -4.80
CA TYR A 76 -14.89 9.01 -5.11
C TYR A 76 -15.09 9.70 -6.46
N GLY A 77 -15.78 10.84 -6.40
CA GLY A 77 -15.97 11.79 -7.48
C GLY A 77 -14.64 12.13 -8.15
N LYS A 78 -14.66 12.11 -9.48
CA LYS A 78 -13.54 12.30 -10.39
C LYS A 78 -12.99 13.74 -10.33
N ASN A 79 -12.50 14.28 -9.20
CA ASN A 79 -12.05 15.69 -9.15
C ASN A 79 -11.12 16.02 -7.95
N VAL A 80 -9.97 15.34 -7.78
CA VAL A 80 -9.01 15.75 -6.72
C VAL A 80 -7.58 15.97 -7.24
N LEU A 81 -7.27 15.71 -8.51
CA LEU A 81 -5.90 15.87 -9.02
C LEU A 81 -5.84 16.35 -10.47
N THR A 82 -6.56 17.42 -10.81
CA THR A 82 -6.11 18.32 -11.88
C THR A 82 -4.92 19.09 -11.31
N CYS A 83 -3.71 18.55 -11.52
CA CYS A 83 -2.54 19.40 -11.62
C CYS A 83 -2.49 19.82 -13.09
N GLU A 84 -2.83 21.09 -13.34
CA GLU A 84 -2.36 21.79 -14.54
C GLU A 84 -0.82 21.84 -14.54
#